data_AF-I3STP1-F1
#
_entry.id   AF-I3STP1-F1
#
_cell.length_a   1.000
_cell.length_b   1.000
_cell.length_c   1.000
_cell.angle_alpha   90.00
_cell.angle_beta   90.00
_cell.angle_gamma   90.00
#
_symmetry.space_group_name_H-M   'P 1'
#
loop_
_entity.id
_entity.type
_entity.pdbx_description
1 polymer ?
#
loop_
_entity_poly.entity_id
_entity_poly.type
_entity_poly.pdbx_seq_one_letter_code
_entity_poly.pdbx_strand_id
1 'polypeptide(L)'
;MAFSEFRPLDDKSLIEYIKAVPALSSILGNNFSDLSVKEVGDGNLNFVFILLNSSGSLVIKQALPYVRCIGESWPMTKERAYFESMALKEESRLCPEHVPQVYHFDRTMSLIAMRYIESPHIILRKGSIAGIEYPLLAEHMADFMAKTLFFTSLLFRTTADHKRDVGEYCGNVELCRLTEQVVFSDPYKVSEYNRWTSPHLDSDVEAVREDNLLKLEVAELKSKFCERAQALYMEIYTLVL
;
A
#
# COMPACT_ATOMS: atom_id res chain seq x y z
N MET A 1 -21.68 2.94 -11.91
CA MET A 1 -20.32 2.40 -12.13
C MET A 1 -19.97 2.66 -13.58
N ALA A 2 -18.74 3.10 -13.88
CA ALA A 2 -18.33 3.47 -15.23
C ALA A 2 -18.11 2.26 -16.15
N PHE A 3 -17.64 1.14 -15.60
CA PHE A 3 -17.47 -0.14 -16.30
C PHE A 3 -18.09 -1.28 -15.49
N SER A 4 -18.60 -2.31 -16.17
CA SER A 4 -19.24 -3.48 -15.55
C SER A 4 -18.26 -4.60 -15.20
N GLU A 5 -17.06 -4.59 -15.80
CA GLU A 5 -16.02 -5.60 -15.62
C GLU A 5 -14.66 -4.94 -15.42
N PHE A 6 -13.74 -5.66 -14.76
CA PHE A 6 -12.38 -5.20 -14.56
C PHE A 6 -11.66 -5.01 -15.91
N ARG A 7 -10.97 -3.88 -16.06
CA ARG A 7 -10.05 -3.63 -17.16
C ARG A 7 -8.82 -2.84 -16.65
N PRO A 8 -7.59 -3.24 -17.00
CA PRO A 8 -6.41 -2.40 -16.77
C PRO A 8 -6.57 -1.07 -17.51
N LEU A 9 -6.42 0.04 -16.79
CA LEU A 9 -6.52 1.38 -17.36
C LEU A 9 -5.16 1.85 -17.88
N ASP A 10 -5.19 2.49 -19.03
CA ASP A 10 -4.12 3.31 -19.60
C ASP A 10 -4.53 4.79 -19.57
N ASP A 11 -3.64 5.68 -20.01
CA ASP A 11 -3.89 7.13 -19.98
C ASP A 11 -5.21 7.54 -20.66
N LYS A 12 -5.60 6.85 -21.75
CA LYS A 12 -6.80 7.19 -22.53
C LYS A 12 -8.07 6.67 -21.86
N SER A 13 -8.08 5.38 -21.53
CA SER A 13 -9.22 4.72 -20.88
C SER A 13 -9.46 5.24 -19.45
N LEU A 14 -8.42 5.76 -18.79
CA LEU A 14 -8.56 6.44 -17.50
C LEU A 14 -9.35 7.75 -17.62
N ILE A 15 -9.14 8.54 -18.68
CA ILE A 15 -9.92 9.75 -18.92
C ILE A 15 -11.39 9.41 -19.17
N GLU A 16 -11.67 8.34 -19.93
CA GLU A 16 -13.03 7.83 -20.13
C GLU A 16 -13.67 7.40 -18.80
N TYR A 17 -12.93 6.67 -17.97
CA TYR A 17 -13.37 6.27 -16.63
C TYR A 17 -13.79 7.48 -15.80
N ILE A 18 -12.93 8.49 -15.71
CA ILE A 18 -13.15 9.66 -14.85
C ILE A 18 -14.34 10.49 -15.34
N LYS A 19 -14.50 10.67 -16.65
CA LYS A 19 -15.68 11.34 -17.22
C LYS A 19 -16.99 10.64 -16.85
N ALA A 20 -16.98 9.33 -16.71
CA ALA A 20 -18.14 8.52 -16.34
C ALA A 20 -18.39 8.44 -14.81
N VAL A 21 -17.50 8.98 -13.98
CA VAL A 21 -17.63 9.01 -12.51
C VAL A 21 -17.76 10.46 -12.02
N PRO A 22 -18.99 10.96 -11.75
CA PRO A 22 -19.23 12.35 -11.35
C PRO A 22 -18.44 12.82 -10.12
N ALA A 23 -18.17 11.91 -9.18
CA ALA A 23 -17.37 12.20 -7.99
C ALA A 23 -15.91 12.55 -8.33
N LEU A 24 -15.38 12.07 -9.46
CA LEU A 24 -14.02 12.35 -9.91
C LEU A 24 -13.98 13.49 -10.94
N SER A 25 -14.94 13.50 -11.87
CA SER A 25 -15.02 14.59 -12.86
C SER A 25 -15.19 15.95 -12.19
N SER A 26 -15.95 16.02 -11.10
CA SER A 26 -16.19 17.27 -10.36
C SER A 26 -14.92 17.83 -9.70
N ILE A 27 -14.00 16.98 -9.22
CA ILE A 27 -12.71 17.40 -8.65
C ILE A 27 -11.85 18.10 -9.72
N LEU A 28 -11.97 17.67 -10.98
CA LEU A 28 -11.31 18.27 -12.14
C LEU A 28 -12.15 19.37 -12.80
N GLY A 29 -13.19 19.88 -12.12
CA GLY A 29 -14.07 20.94 -12.63
C GLY A 29 -14.87 20.57 -13.88
N ASN A 30 -15.05 19.28 -14.15
CA ASN A 30 -15.64 18.74 -15.38
C ASN A 30 -14.95 19.23 -16.68
N ASN A 31 -13.70 19.72 -16.58
CA ASN A 31 -12.91 20.17 -17.72
C ASN A 31 -11.75 19.19 -17.96
N PHE A 32 -11.57 18.77 -19.22
CA PHE A 32 -10.56 17.79 -19.61
C PHE A 32 -9.67 18.31 -20.75
N SER A 33 -9.78 19.59 -21.11
CA SER A 33 -9.06 20.18 -22.24
C SER A 33 -7.56 20.32 -22.02
N ASP A 34 -7.15 20.59 -20.78
CA ASP A 34 -5.78 20.78 -20.31
C ASP A 34 -5.34 19.68 -19.32
N LEU A 35 -6.07 18.56 -19.25
CA LEU A 35 -5.79 17.49 -18.32
C LEU A 35 -4.46 16.79 -18.67
N SER A 36 -3.52 16.83 -17.72
CA SER A 36 -2.32 16.01 -17.73
C SER A 36 -2.58 14.71 -16.98
N VAL A 37 -2.19 13.59 -17.58
CA VAL A 37 -2.18 12.25 -16.96
C VAL A 37 -0.75 11.75 -17.01
N LYS A 38 -0.24 11.29 -15.86
CA LYS A 38 1.09 10.71 -15.78
C LYS A 38 1.09 9.50 -14.86
N GLU A 39 1.46 8.34 -15.38
CA GLU A 39 1.79 7.17 -14.56
C GLU A 39 3.14 7.43 -13.85
N VAL A 40 3.15 7.26 -12.53
CA VAL A 40 4.28 7.59 -11.65
C VAL A 40 4.60 6.50 -10.64
N GLY A 41 3.97 5.33 -10.73
CA GLY A 41 4.18 4.27 -9.75
C GLY A 41 5.62 3.76 -9.80
N ASP A 42 6.36 4.05 -8.74
CA ASP A 42 7.71 3.53 -8.48
C ASP A 42 7.70 2.38 -7.45
N GLY A 43 6.50 1.96 -7.03
CA GLY A 43 6.27 0.83 -6.13
C GLY A 43 6.15 -0.52 -6.82
N ASN A 44 6.14 -1.59 -6.01
CA ASN A 44 6.26 -2.97 -6.50
C ASN A 44 4.97 -3.58 -7.07
N LEU A 45 3.78 -3.09 -6.69
CA LEU A 45 2.53 -3.84 -6.87
C LEU A 45 1.51 -3.22 -7.83
N ASN A 46 1.40 -1.89 -7.89
CA ASN A 46 0.22 -1.22 -8.45
C ASN A 46 0.62 -0.11 -9.44
N PHE A 47 -0.31 0.28 -10.29
CA PHE A 47 -0.18 1.46 -11.15
C PHE A 47 -0.71 2.68 -10.41
N VAL A 48 -0.01 3.81 -10.54
CA VAL A 48 -0.37 5.07 -9.88
C VAL A 48 -0.33 6.16 -10.92
N PHE A 49 -1.46 6.84 -11.14
CA PHE A 49 -1.58 7.94 -12.09
C PHE A 49 -1.83 9.23 -11.32
N ILE A 50 -1.04 10.27 -11.62
CA ILE A 50 -1.35 11.64 -11.23
C ILE A 50 -2.18 12.28 -12.34
N LEU A 51 -3.26 12.94 -11.95
CA LEU A 51 -4.10 13.73 -12.81
C LEU A 51 -4.13 15.17 -12.33
N LEU A 52 -3.89 16.10 -13.25
CA LEU A 52 -3.80 17.52 -12.94
C LEU A 52 -4.39 18.35 -14.10
N ASN A 53 -5.21 19.33 -13.78
CA ASN A 53 -5.62 20.39 -14.69
C ASN A 53 -5.71 21.74 -13.94
N SER A 54 -6.17 22.80 -14.61
CA SER A 54 -6.33 24.12 -13.99
C SER A 54 -7.32 24.17 -12.81
N SER A 55 -8.22 23.18 -12.70
CA SER A 55 -9.31 23.16 -11.72
C SER A 55 -8.99 22.34 -10.47
N GLY A 56 -8.12 21.34 -10.59
CA GLY A 56 -7.80 20.45 -9.47
C GLY A 56 -6.89 19.30 -9.84
N SER A 57 -6.65 18.44 -8.84
CA SER A 57 -5.72 17.32 -8.92
C SER A 57 -6.23 16.11 -8.15
N LEU A 58 -5.88 14.90 -8.60
CA LEU A 58 -6.15 13.66 -7.89
C LEU A 58 -5.15 12.57 -8.29
N VAL A 59 -5.04 11.55 -7.45
CA VAL A 59 -4.29 10.33 -7.74
C VAL A 59 -5.27 9.18 -7.97
N ILE A 60 -4.98 8.37 -8.98
CA ILE A 60 -5.66 7.10 -9.23
C ILE A 60 -4.66 5.97 -9.01
N LYS A 61 -5.01 5.03 -8.14
CA LYS A 61 -4.25 3.81 -7.92
C LYS A 61 -5.08 2.61 -8.36
N GLN A 62 -4.51 1.74 -9.20
CA GLN A 62 -5.18 0.53 -9.67
C GLN A 62 -4.34 -0.71 -9.37
N ALA A 63 -4.98 -1.72 -8.78
CA ALA A 63 -4.40 -3.04 -8.57
C ALA A 63 -4.69 -3.96 -9.78
N LEU A 64 -3.65 -4.59 -10.30
CA LEU A 64 -3.74 -5.61 -11.36
C LEU A 64 -3.67 -7.02 -10.76
N PRO A 65 -4.09 -8.07 -11.49
CA PRO A 65 -4.09 -9.44 -10.97
C PRO A 65 -2.69 -10.09 -10.83
N TYR A 66 -1.63 -9.29 -10.67
CA TYR A 66 -0.24 -9.73 -10.51
C TYR A 66 0.62 -8.68 -9.77
N VAL A 67 1.83 -9.06 -9.37
CA VAL A 67 2.84 -8.16 -8.78
C VAL A 67 3.56 -7.39 -9.88
N ARG A 68 3.36 -6.06 -9.96
CA ARG A 68 3.87 -5.21 -11.05
C ARG A 68 5.38 -5.37 -11.33
N CYS A 69 6.23 -5.39 -10.31
CA CYS A 69 7.69 -5.43 -10.52
C CYS A 69 8.23 -6.78 -11.04
N ILE A 70 7.41 -7.84 -11.01
CA ILE A 70 7.74 -9.18 -11.49
C ILE A 70 6.98 -9.50 -12.78
N GLY A 71 5.74 -9.00 -12.88
CA GLY A 71 4.84 -9.23 -14.01
C GLY A 71 3.89 -10.40 -13.76
N GLU A 72 3.26 -10.87 -14.84
CA GLU A 72 2.18 -11.86 -14.79
C GLU A 72 2.60 -13.23 -14.24
N SER A 73 3.91 -13.51 -14.17
CA SER A 73 4.45 -14.74 -13.58
C SER A 73 4.25 -14.85 -12.07
N TRP A 74 3.90 -13.75 -11.39
CA TRP A 74 3.53 -13.76 -9.97
C TRP A 74 2.11 -13.21 -9.78
N PRO A 75 1.09 -14.07 -9.86
CA PRO A 75 -0.30 -13.70 -9.63
C PRO A 75 -0.52 -13.11 -8.24
N MET A 76 -1.40 -12.12 -8.16
CA MET A 76 -1.78 -11.47 -6.91
C MET A 76 -3.17 -10.88 -7.05
N THR A 77 -4.08 -11.22 -6.13
CA THR A 77 -5.46 -10.73 -6.17
C THR A 77 -5.53 -9.22 -6.21
N LYS A 78 -6.34 -8.71 -7.13
CA LYS A 78 -6.69 -7.28 -7.21
C LYS A 78 -7.54 -6.81 -6.03
N GLU A 79 -8.16 -7.73 -5.27
CA GLU A 79 -8.94 -7.41 -4.06
C GLU A 79 -8.11 -6.72 -2.98
N ARG A 80 -6.77 -6.74 -3.06
CA ARG A 80 -5.91 -5.90 -2.21
C ARG A 80 -6.28 -4.41 -2.22
N ALA A 81 -6.81 -3.89 -3.33
CA ALA A 81 -7.29 -2.52 -3.41
C ALA A 81 -8.51 -2.26 -2.50
N TYR A 82 -9.32 -3.29 -2.22
CA TYR A 82 -10.43 -3.19 -1.26
C TYR A 82 -9.90 -3.00 0.16
N PHE A 83 -8.96 -3.84 0.59
CA PHE A 83 -8.34 -3.72 1.92
C PHE A 83 -7.55 -2.43 2.07
N GLU A 84 -6.86 -1.97 1.01
CA GLU A 84 -6.21 -0.67 1.01
C GLU A 84 -7.20 0.48 1.19
N SER A 85 -8.32 0.48 0.45
CA SER A 85 -9.39 1.48 0.61
C SER A 85 -10.01 1.48 2.00
N MET A 86 -10.23 0.30 2.58
CA MET A 86 -10.74 0.16 3.95
C MET A 86 -9.78 0.74 4.98
N ALA A 87 -8.51 0.36 4.91
CA ALA A 87 -7.49 0.81 5.85
C ALA A 87 -7.24 2.32 5.70
N LEU A 88 -7.11 2.86 4.49
CA LEU A 88 -6.97 4.31 4.27
C LEU A 88 -8.13 5.11 4.86
N LYS A 89 -9.37 4.61 4.72
CA LYS A 89 -10.54 5.29 5.30
C LYS A 89 -10.52 5.26 6.83
N GLU A 90 -10.14 4.14 7.42
CA GLU A 90 -10.06 4.00 8.88
C GLU A 90 -8.90 4.81 9.47
N GLU A 91 -7.74 4.78 8.83
CA GLU A 91 -6.58 5.58 9.22
C GLU A 91 -6.86 7.07 9.05
N SER A 92 -7.49 7.49 7.94
CA SER A 92 -7.92 8.88 7.74
C SER A 92 -8.97 9.34 8.76
N ARG A 93 -9.87 8.44 9.21
CA ARG A 93 -10.81 8.73 10.30
C ARG A 93 -10.09 8.97 11.63
N LEU A 94 -8.99 8.27 11.89
CA LEU A 94 -8.23 8.34 13.14
C LEU A 94 -7.17 9.44 13.14
N CYS A 95 -6.55 9.70 12.00
CA CYS A 95 -5.43 10.63 11.84
C CYS A 95 -5.48 11.30 10.44
N PRO A 96 -6.47 12.17 10.19
CA PRO A 96 -6.69 12.77 8.87
C PRO A 96 -5.54 13.66 8.40
N GLU A 97 -4.69 14.14 9.31
CA GLU A 97 -3.54 14.99 9.01
C GLU A 97 -2.39 14.22 8.33
N HIS A 98 -2.36 12.89 8.47
CA HIS A 98 -1.24 12.05 8.02
C HIS A 98 -1.65 10.99 6.99
N VAL A 99 -2.88 11.06 6.46
CA VAL A 99 -3.41 10.11 5.47
C VAL A 99 -4.12 10.85 4.34
N PRO A 100 -3.83 10.53 3.06
CA PRO A 100 -4.54 11.15 1.94
C PRO A 100 -6.04 10.79 1.99
N GLN A 101 -6.89 11.80 1.79
CA GLN A 101 -8.32 11.59 1.69
C GLN A 101 -8.66 10.67 0.50
N VAL A 102 -9.47 9.65 0.74
CA VAL A 102 -10.03 8.80 -0.33
C VAL A 102 -11.30 9.45 -0.88
N TYR A 103 -11.31 9.77 -2.17
CA TYR A 103 -12.45 10.36 -2.86
C TYR A 103 -13.42 9.32 -3.40
N HIS A 104 -12.89 8.21 -3.92
CA HIS A 104 -13.67 7.19 -4.59
C HIS A 104 -13.01 5.82 -4.47
N PHE A 105 -13.82 4.78 -4.43
CA PHE A 105 -13.34 3.41 -4.55
C PHE A 105 -14.30 2.61 -5.43
N ASP A 106 -13.72 1.93 -6.42
CA ASP A 106 -14.42 1.03 -7.33
C ASP A 106 -13.85 -0.37 -7.19
N ARG A 107 -14.61 -1.26 -6.57
CA ARG A 107 -14.19 -2.63 -6.30
C ARG A 107 -14.03 -3.44 -7.58
N THR A 108 -14.93 -3.27 -8.54
CA THR A 108 -14.91 -3.96 -9.84
C THR A 108 -13.61 -3.62 -10.57
N MET A 109 -13.25 -2.34 -10.60
CA MET A 109 -12.02 -1.86 -11.24
C MET A 109 -10.77 -2.00 -10.36
N SER A 110 -10.94 -2.38 -9.08
CA SER A 110 -9.88 -2.44 -8.07
C SER A 110 -9.06 -1.14 -8.03
N LEU A 111 -9.81 -0.03 -8.00
CA LEU A 111 -9.32 1.32 -8.22
C LEU A 111 -9.67 2.21 -7.03
N ILE A 112 -8.68 2.96 -6.55
CA ILE A 112 -8.82 3.97 -5.51
C ILE A 112 -8.49 5.32 -6.12
N ALA A 113 -9.38 6.29 -5.95
CA ALA A 113 -9.07 7.70 -6.21
C ALA A 113 -8.86 8.42 -4.87
N MET A 114 -7.77 9.16 -4.75
CA MET A 114 -7.39 9.83 -3.51
C MET A 114 -6.74 11.18 -3.77
N ARG A 115 -6.59 11.97 -2.70
CA ARG A 115 -5.90 13.26 -2.71
C ARG A 115 -4.50 13.10 -3.32
N TYR A 116 -4.19 13.95 -4.29
CA TYR A 116 -2.81 14.12 -4.73
C TYR A 116 -2.04 14.89 -3.65
N ILE A 117 -0.94 14.30 -3.19
CA ILE A 117 -0.01 14.97 -2.29
C ILE A 117 0.94 15.80 -3.16
N GLU A 118 0.64 17.09 -3.29
CA GLU A 118 1.28 17.97 -4.26
C GLU A 118 2.75 18.27 -3.93
N SER A 119 3.48 18.76 -4.93
CA SER A 119 4.84 19.30 -4.74
C SER A 119 4.85 20.34 -3.60
N PRO A 120 5.84 20.32 -2.69
CA PRO A 120 7.16 19.67 -2.79
C PRO A 120 7.25 18.27 -2.17
N HIS A 121 6.13 17.58 -1.92
CA HIS A 121 6.18 16.26 -1.30
C HIS A 121 6.96 15.25 -2.15
N ILE A 122 7.72 14.41 -1.45
CA ILE A 122 8.51 13.32 -2.01
C ILE A 122 8.43 12.12 -1.08
N ILE A 123 8.59 10.93 -1.65
CA ILE A 123 8.77 9.69 -0.89
C ILE A 123 9.90 9.87 0.12
N LEU A 124 9.63 9.63 1.41
CA LEU A 124 10.58 9.83 2.51
C LEU A 124 11.95 9.20 2.24
N ARG A 125 11.99 8.00 1.65
CA ARG A 125 13.23 7.31 1.24
C ARG A 125 14.12 8.17 0.34
N LYS A 126 13.53 8.86 -0.64
CA LYS A 126 14.27 9.75 -1.56
C LYS A 126 14.88 10.93 -0.80
N GLY A 127 14.11 11.51 0.12
CA GLY A 127 14.58 12.57 1.00
C GLY A 127 15.72 12.14 1.92
N SER A 128 15.59 10.97 2.56
CA SER A 128 16.65 10.41 3.41
C SER A 128 17.94 10.13 2.63
N ILE A 129 17.85 9.57 1.41
CA ILE A 129 19.02 9.38 0.52
C ILE A 129 19.67 10.72 0.16
N ALA A 130 18.86 11.77 -0.04
CA ALA A 130 19.34 13.11 -0.34
C ALA A 130 19.87 13.87 0.90
N GLY A 131 19.84 13.27 2.09
CA GLY A 131 20.28 13.91 3.33
C GLY A 131 19.36 15.04 3.81
N ILE A 132 18.08 15.01 3.42
CA ILE A 132 17.09 15.98 3.86
C ILE A 132 16.66 15.63 5.29
N GLU A 133 16.79 16.59 6.20
CA GLU A 133 16.26 16.49 7.55
C GLU A 133 14.78 16.89 7.58
N TYR A 134 13.97 16.10 8.30
CA TYR A 134 12.54 16.34 8.48
C TYR A 134 12.24 16.57 9.97
N PRO A 135 12.27 17.82 10.45
CA PRO A 135 12.20 18.12 11.89
C PRO A 135 10.96 17.56 12.60
N LEU A 136 9.84 17.42 11.86
CA LEU A 136 8.56 16.95 12.40
C LEU A 136 8.30 15.45 12.15
N LEU A 137 9.22 14.72 11.49
CA LEU A 137 8.98 13.34 11.10
C LEU A 137 8.69 12.43 12.30
N ALA A 138 9.48 12.56 13.37
CA ALA A 138 9.29 11.74 14.57
C ALA A 138 7.93 12.02 15.23
N GLU A 139 7.54 13.30 15.33
CA GLU A 139 6.27 13.71 15.94
C GLU A 139 5.07 13.21 15.12
N HIS A 140 5.06 13.47 13.81
CA HIS A 140 3.96 13.05 12.92
C HIS A 140 3.82 11.53 12.87
N MET A 141 4.94 10.80 12.78
CA MET A 141 4.88 9.33 12.75
C MET A 141 4.46 8.76 14.10
N ALA A 142 4.89 9.33 15.22
CA ALA A 142 4.47 8.91 16.54
C ALA A 142 2.96 9.11 16.74
N ASP A 143 2.42 10.27 16.33
CA ASP A 143 0.98 10.55 16.41
C ASP A 143 0.17 9.60 15.53
N PHE A 144 0.60 9.40 14.27
CA PHE A 144 -0.02 8.43 13.35
C PHE A 144 -0.05 7.02 13.93
N MET A 145 1.11 6.50 14.37
CA MET A 145 1.21 5.14 14.92
C MET A 145 0.41 4.99 16.21
N ALA A 146 0.48 5.97 17.12
CA ALA A 146 -0.24 5.91 18.39
C ALA A 146 -1.75 5.85 18.16
N LYS A 147 -2.30 6.76 17.33
CA LYS A 147 -3.74 6.81 17.04
C LYS A 147 -4.21 5.54 16.32
N THR A 148 -3.54 5.15 15.23
CA THR A 148 -3.98 4.01 14.41
C THR A 148 -3.91 2.69 15.16
N LEU A 149 -2.81 2.40 15.86
CA LEU A 149 -2.64 1.15 16.60
C LEU A 149 -3.51 1.09 17.86
N PHE A 150 -3.62 2.19 18.61
CA PHE A 150 -4.41 2.20 19.85
C PHE A 150 -5.91 2.00 19.58
N PHE A 151 -6.50 2.82 18.70
CA PHE A 151 -7.95 2.83 18.46
C PHE A 151 -8.45 1.62 17.66
N THR A 152 -7.55 0.80 17.09
CA THR A 152 -7.89 -0.45 16.41
C THR A 152 -7.54 -1.69 17.25
N SER A 153 -6.92 -1.50 18.43
CA SER A 153 -6.62 -2.58 19.37
C SER A 153 -7.78 -2.88 20.33
N LEU A 154 -7.67 -3.99 21.06
CA LEU A 154 -8.56 -4.36 22.15
C LEU A 154 -8.48 -3.43 23.38
N LEU A 155 -7.54 -2.47 23.43
CA LEU A 155 -7.54 -1.43 24.47
C LEU A 155 -8.70 -0.44 24.28
N PHE A 156 -9.22 -0.34 23.06
CA PHE A 156 -10.33 0.56 22.72
C PHE A 156 -11.53 -0.20 22.15
N ARG A 157 -11.30 -1.14 21.24
CA ARG A 157 -12.37 -1.90 20.56
C ARG A 157 -12.99 -2.93 21.49
N THR A 158 -14.31 -3.09 21.39
CA THR A 158 -14.97 -4.26 21.97
C THR A 158 -14.49 -5.53 21.26
N THR A 159 -14.54 -6.68 21.94
CA THR A 159 -14.16 -7.96 21.33
C THR A 159 -15.09 -8.36 20.17
N ALA A 160 -16.35 -7.89 20.17
CA ALA A 160 -17.29 -8.10 19.08
C ALA A 160 -16.87 -7.32 17.82
N ASP A 161 -16.57 -6.03 17.98
CA ASP A 161 -16.06 -5.20 16.86
C ASP A 161 -14.74 -5.77 16.33
N HIS A 162 -13.82 -6.10 17.23
CA HIS A 162 -12.52 -6.64 16.86
C HIS A 162 -12.64 -7.96 16.08
N LYS A 163 -13.50 -8.90 16.51
CA LYS A 163 -13.71 -10.16 15.79
C LYS A 163 -14.36 -9.97 14.42
N ARG A 164 -15.29 -9.02 14.28
CA ARG A 164 -15.88 -8.66 12.99
C ARG A 164 -14.79 -8.12 12.05
N ASP A 165 -13.98 -7.19 12.53
CA ASP A 165 -12.92 -6.57 11.75
C ASP A 165 -11.87 -7.63 11.34
N VAL A 166 -11.46 -8.52 12.25
CA VAL A 166 -10.59 -9.67 11.94
C VAL A 166 -11.21 -10.56 10.86
N GLY A 167 -12.50 -10.89 10.97
CA GLY A 167 -13.19 -11.71 9.97
C GLY A 167 -13.16 -11.09 8.56
N GLU A 168 -13.29 -9.77 8.47
CA GLU A 168 -13.20 -9.03 7.21
C GLU A 168 -11.76 -9.04 6.67
N TYR A 169 -10.76 -8.70 7.50
CA TYR A 169 -9.35 -8.62 7.09
C TYR A 169 -8.69 -9.97 6.81
N CYS A 170 -9.24 -11.09 7.29
CA CYS A 170 -8.83 -12.43 6.87
C CYS A 170 -8.94 -12.64 5.35
N GLY A 171 -9.77 -11.85 4.66
CA GLY A 171 -9.84 -11.86 3.20
C GLY A 171 -8.56 -11.34 2.50
N ASN A 172 -7.67 -10.64 3.20
CA ASN A 172 -6.39 -10.13 2.66
C ASN A 172 -5.26 -11.18 2.67
N VAL A 173 -5.62 -12.47 2.70
CA VAL A 173 -4.70 -13.60 2.92
C VAL A 173 -3.56 -13.68 1.90
N GLU A 174 -3.79 -13.30 0.63
CA GLU A 174 -2.74 -13.39 -0.39
C GLU A 174 -1.58 -12.42 -0.14
N LEU A 175 -1.87 -11.20 0.34
CA LEU A 175 -0.82 -10.27 0.76
C LEU A 175 -0.12 -10.75 2.03
N CYS A 176 -0.87 -11.29 3.00
CA CYS A 176 -0.25 -11.89 4.19
C CYS A 176 0.71 -13.02 3.81
N ARG A 177 0.31 -13.92 2.90
CA ARG A 177 1.14 -15.02 2.40
C ARG A 177 2.38 -14.53 1.67
N LEU A 178 2.29 -13.44 0.92
CA LEU A 178 3.46 -12.82 0.30
C LEU A 178 4.46 -12.39 1.37
N THR A 179 4.01 -11.68 2.42
CA THR A 179 4.87 -11.25 3.52
C THR A 179 5.45 -12.44 4.30
N GLU A 180 4.63 -13.46 4.60
CA GLU A 180 5.06 -14.72 5.22
C GLU A 180 6.21 -15.38 4.46
N GLN A 181 6.18 -15.31 3.13
CA GLN A 181 7.24 -15.82 2.28
C GLN A 181 8.47 -14.90 2.30
N VAL A 182 8.33 -13.66 1.85
CA VAL A 182 9.48 -12.81 1.51
C VAL A 182 10.17 -12.19 2.73
N VAL A 183 9.46 -12.03 3.86
CA VAL A 183 10.03 -11.51 5.11
C VAL A 183 10.44 -12.64 6.03
N PHE A 184 9.57 -13.64 6.21
CA PHE A 184 9.72 -14.63 7.28
C PHE A 184 10.23 -16.00 6.83
N SER A 185 10.49 -16.21 5.53
CA SER A 185 10.89 -17.53 5.03
C SER A 185 12.08 -17.48 4.09
N ASP A 186 11.97 -16.75 2.98
CA ASP A 186 12.93 -16.82 1.87
C ASP A 186 14.35 -16.43 2.26
N PRO A 187 14.62 -15.38 3.06
CA PRO A 187 15.98 -15.05 3.48
C PRO A 187 16.73 -16.19 4.20
N TYR A 188 16.01 -17.13 4.82
CA TYR A 188 16.55 -18.17 5.70
C TYR A 188 16.67 -19.55 5.03
N LYS A 189 16.47 -19.61 3.70
CA LYS A 189 16.63 -20.81 2.87
C LYS A 189 17.18 -20.45 1.49
N VAL A 190 17.54 -21.46 0.71
CA VAL A 190 17.78 -21.26 -0.73
C VAL A 190 16.44 -20.92 -1.40
N SER A 191 16.40 -19.81 -2.11
CA SER A 191 15.24 -19.34 -2.88
C SER A 191 15.73 -18.68 -4.16
N GLU A 192 15.06 -18.93 -5.28
CA GLU A 192 15.34 -18.31 -6.57
C GLU A 192 15.06 -16.80 -6.59
N TYR A 193 14.24 -16.31 -5.65
CA TYR A 193 13.87 -14.90 -5.55
C TYR A 193 14.86 -14.07 -4.74
N ASN A 194 15.71 -14.72 -3.93
CA ASN A 194 16.71 -14.01 -3.15
C ASN A 194 17.79 -13.45 -4.06
N ARG A 195 18.19 -12.19 -3.80
CA ARG A 195 19.30 -11.53 -4.49
C ARG A 195 20.12 -10.72 -3.51
N TRP A 196 21.41 -10.63 -3.78
CA TRP A 196 22.37 -9.86 -2.98
C TRP A 196 23.54 -9.44 -3.87
N THR A 197 24.43 -8.60 -3.35
CA THR A 197 25.64 -8.18 -4.05
C THR A 197 26.66 -9.32 -4.05
N SER A 198 26.55 -10.22 -5.03
CA SER A 198 27.47 -11.34 -5.22
C SER A 198 28.73 -10.92 -6.00
N PRO A 199 29.92 -11.47 -5.70
CA PRO A 199 30.20 -12.50 -4.69
C PRO A 199 30.39 -11.95 -3.27
N HIS A 200 30.37 -10.63 -3.09
CA HIS A 200 30.81 -9.95 -1.86
C HIS A 200 30.04 -10.33 -0.60
N LEU A 201 28.77 -10.73 -0.73
CA LEU A 201 27.89 -11.10 0.40
C LEU A 201 27.52 -12.60 0.41
N ASP A 202 28.19 -13.44 -0.39
CA ASP A 202 27.84 -14.86 -0.49
C ASP A 202 28.00 -15.58 0.85
N SER A 203 29.08 -15.29 1.59
CA SER A 203 29.32 -15.83 2.93
C SER A 203 28.31 -15.34 3.96
N ASP A 204 27.89 -14.08 3.90
CA ASP A 204 26.92 -13.48 4.81
C ASP A 204 25.54 -14.12 4.63
N VAL A 205 25.15 -14.36 3.37
CA VAL A 205 23.90 -15.04 3.05
C VAL A 205 23.91 -16.49 3.51
N GLU A 206 25.02 -17.20 3.35
CA GLU A 206 25.13 -18.57 3.88
C GLU A 206 25.06 -18.57 5.41
N ALA A 207 25.74 -17.63 6.07
CA ALA A 207 25.67 -17.48 7.53
C ALA A 207 24.22 -17.26 8.03
N VAL A 208 23.44 -16.41 7.36
CA VAL A 208 22.01 -16.20 7.69
C VAL A 208 21.19 -17.49 7.53
N ARG A 209 21.51 -18.30 6.52
CA ARG A 209 20.81 -19.57 6.24
C ARG A 209 21.26 -20.70 7.15
N GLU A 210 22.45 -20.66 7.74
CA GLU A 210 22.94 -21.70 8.64
C GLU A 210 22.72 -21.35 10.13
N ASP A 211 22.36 -20.11 10.45
CA ASP A 211 22.10 -19.68 11.82
C ASP A 211 20.75 -20.22 12.37
N ASN A 212 20.84 -21.24 13.21
CA ASN A 212 19.68 -21.86 13.87
C ASN A 212 19.01 -20.97 14.92
N LEU A 213 19.78 -20.10 15.61
CA LEU A 213 19.20 -19.19 16.60
C LEU A 213 18.39 -18.10 15.90
N LEU A 214 18.94 -17.54 14.82
CA LEU A 214 18.20 -16.58 13.99
C LEU A 214 16.90 -17.18 13.44
N LYS A 215 16.96 -18.42 12.93
CA LYS A 215 15.76 -19.13 12.45
C LYS A 215 14.71 -19.37 13.54
N LEU A 216 15.14 -19.66 14.77
CA LEU A 216 14.24 -19.83 15.91
C LEU A 216 13.47 -18.52 16.17
N GLU A 217 14.19 -17.40 16.31
CA GLU A 217 13.58 -16.08 16.57
C GLU A 217 12.62 -15.66 15.45
N VAL A 218 13.01 -15.87 14.19
CA VAL A 218 12.17 -15.52 13.03
C VAL A 218 10.93 -16.41 12.98
N ALA A 219 11.02 -17.69 13.35
CA ALA A 219 9.87 -18.57 13.41
C ALA A 219 8.85 -18.10 14.47
N GLU A 220 9.32 -17.62 15.63
CA GLU A 220 8.44 -17.02 16.64
C GLU A 220 7.77 -15.74 16.15
N LEU A 221 8.51 -14.88 15.44
CA LEU A 221 7.95 -13.66 14.84
C LEU A 221 6.95 -13.98 13.73
N LYS A 222 7.20 -15.02 12.93
CA LYS A 222 6.27 -15.51 11.91
C LYS A 222 4.98 -16.03 12.53
N SER A 223 5.08 -16.84 13.59
CA SER A 223 3.91 -17.31 14.35
C SER A 223 3.10 -16.12 14.88
N LYS A 224 3.76 -15.12 15.50
CA LYS A 224 3.09 -13.88 15.95
C LYS A 224 2.40 -13.14 14.79
N PHE A 225 3.05 -13.02 13.63
CA PHE A 225 2.46 -12.39 12.44
C PHE A 225 1.21 -13.12 11.95
N CYS A 226 1.24 -14.45 11.88
CA CYS A 226 0.13 -15.27 11.37
C CYS A 226 -1.02 -15.41 12.37
N GLU A 227 -0.76 -15.35 13.67
CA GLU A 227 -1.73 -15.78 14.70
C GLU A 227 -2.27 -14.61 15.54
N ARG A 228 -1.50 -13.53 15.71
CA ARG A 228 -1.82 -12.48 16.69
C ARG A 228 -2.51 -11.28 16.04
N ALA A 229 -3.84 -11.32 15.99
CA ALA A 229 -4.67 -10.16 15.63
C ALA A 229 -4.63 -9.07 16.74
N GLN A 230 -3.66 -8.16 16.70
CA GLN A 230 -3.47 -7.15 17.75
C GLN A 230 -4.09 -5.79 17.43
N ALA A 231 -3.94 -5.30 16.19
CA ALA A 231 -4.41 -4.02 15.71
C ALA A 231 -4.48 -4.05 14.17
N LEU A 232 -5.13 -3.06 13.57
CA LEU A 232 -5.07 -2.83 12.13
C LEU A 232 -3.86 -1.94 11.81
N TYR A 233 -3.08 -2.35 10.83
CA TYR A 233 -1.90 -1.62 10.38
C TYR A 233 -1.67 -1.86 8.89
N MET A 234 -1.54 -0.80 8.09
CA MET A 234 -1.03 -0.89 6.73
C MET A 234 0.49 -0.78 6.72
N GLU A 235 1.15 -1.53 5.84
CA GLU A 235 2.61 -1.59 5.71
C GLU A 235 3.26 -0.19 5.53
N ILE A 236 4.08 0.23 6.51
CA ILE A 236 4.84 1.49 6.47
C ILE A 236 6.28 1.22 6.03
N TYR A 237 6.50 0.94 4.73
CA TYR A 237 7.84 1.08 4.17
C TYR A 237 7.97 2.42 3.46
N THR A 238 8.36 3.46 4.21
CA THR A 238 8.68 4.80 3.66
C THR A 238 7.67 5.31 2.64
N LEU A 239 6.37 5.03 2.84
CA LEU A 239 5.27 5.55 2.04
C LEU A 239 4.73 6.79 2.73
N VAL A 240 5.23 7.94 2.31
CA VAL A 240 4.43 9.15 2.21
C VAL A 240 4.43 9.41 0.72
N LEU A 241 3.29 9.23 0.05
CA LEU A 241 3.11 9.75 -1.32
C LEU A 241 3.40 11.26 -1.31
#